data_AF-D7G9J4-F1
#
_entry.id   AF-D7G9J4-F1
#
_cell.length_a   1.000
_cell.length_b   1.000
_cell.length_c   1.000
_cell.angle_alpha   90.00
_cell.angle_beta   90.00
_cell.angle_gamma   90.00
#
_symmetry.space_group_name_H-M   'P 1'
#
loop_
_entity.id
_entity.type
_entity.pdbx_description
1 polymer ?
#
loop_
_entity_poly.entity_id
_entity_poly.type
_entity_poly.pdbx_seq_one_letter_code
_entity_poly.pdbx_strand_id
1 'polypeptide(L)'
;MTYDVAVDGDGFGLAEAMDLAEAEDTVNLQDGTYEQALENVRDGESGNPITVVGGPGAIIKAQNSAGHSVFVGHSFIELKVAEVE
;
A
#
# COMPACT_ATOMS: atom_id res chain seq x y z
N MET A 1 -11.05 -1.49 8.54
CA MET A 1 -10.00 -0.98 9.46
C MET A 1 -9.08 -0.04 8.69
N THR A 2 -8.36 0.85 9.38
CA THR A 2 -7.34 1.71 8.74
C THR A 2 -5.98 1.40 9.32
N TYR A 3 -5.01 1.12 8.45
CA TYR A 3 -3.60 0.94 8.79
C TYR A 3 -2.85 2.20 8.38
N ASP A 4 -2.44 3.00 9.35
CA ASP A 4 -1.58 4.17 9.10
C ASP A 4 -0.14 3.69 8.91
N VAL A 5 0.36 3.85 7.70
CA VAL A 5 1.69 3.41 7.28
C VAL A 5 2.63 4.60 7.26
N ALA A 6 3.79 4.47 7.88
CA ALA A 6 4.81 5.51 7.89
C ALA A 6 6.19 4.89 7.61
N VAL A 7 7.07 5.67 6.96
CA VAL A 7 8.44 5.24 6.65
C VAL A 7 9.30 5.22 7.92
N ASP A 8 9.03 6.14 8.84
CA ASP A 8 9.72 6.32 10.12
C ASP A 8 8.69 6.47 11.25
N GLY A 9 8.91 5.80 12.40
CA GLY A 9 8.12 5.99 13.63
C GLY A 9 7.25 4.79 14.06
N ASP A 10 6.18 5.08 14.80
CA ASP A 10 5.31 4.08 15.48
C ASP A 10 4.16 3.52 14.60
N GLY A 11 4.21 3.73 13.28
CA GLY A 11 3.19 3.26 12.32
C GLY A 11 3.44 1.84 11.80
N PHE A 12 2.50 1.31 11.00
CA PHE A 12 2.71 0.03 10.31
C PHE A 12 3.77 0.18 9.20
N GLY A 13 4.54 -0.88 8.98
CA GLY A 13 5.32 -0.99 7.74
C GLY A 13 4.43 -1.23 6.53
N LEU A 14 4.85 -0.82 5.32
CA LEU A 14 4.04 -1.02 4.11
C LEU A 14 3.73 -2.50 3.87
N ALA A 15 4.75 -3.35 3.91
CA ALA A 15 4.57 -4.80 3.73
C ALA A 15 3.68 -5.41 4.83
N GLU A 16 3.81 -4.95 6.07
CA GLU A 16 2.99 -5.44 7.20
C GLU A 16 1.52 -5.05 7.04
N ALA A 17 1.23 -3.79 6.70
CA ALA A 17 -0.13 -3.34 6.47
C ALA A 17 -0.79 -4.10 5.31
N MET A 18 -0.05 -4.35 4.22
CA MET A 18 -0.56 -5.15 3.11
C MET A 18 -0.76 -6.63 3.49
N ASP A 19 0.06 -7.18 4.39
CA ASP A 19 -0.11 -8.53 4.92
C ASP A 19 -1.23 -8.64 5.96
N LEU A 20 -1.74 -7.54 6.51
CA LEU A 20 -2.87 -7.55 7.45
C LEU A 20 -4.20 -7.15 6.81
N ALA A 21 -4.18 -6.32 5.77
CA ALA A 21 -5.40 -5.79 5.17
C ALA A 21 -6.35 -6.88 4.62
N GLU A 22 -7.62 -6.73 4.95
CA GLU A 22 -8.75 -7.52 4.47
C GLU A 22 -9.72 -6.65 3.64
N ALA A 23 -10.74 -7.25 3.04
CA ALA A 23 -11.77 -6.53 2.30
C ALA A 23 -12.38 -5.39 3.15
N GLU A 24 -12.68 -4.23 2.54
CA GLU A 24 -13.12 -2.99 3.21
C GLU A 24 -12.02 -2.25 4.00
N ASP A 25 -10.81 -2.81 4.16
CA ASP A 25 -9.72 -2.11 4.83
C ASP A 25 -9.07 -1.03 3.97
N THR A 26 -8.48 -0.05 4.67
CA THR A 26 -7.72 1.04 4.06
C THR A 26 -6.29 1.06 4.59
N VAL A 27 -5.32 1.04 3.68
CA VAL A 27 -3.90 1.29 3.95
C VAL A 27 -3.62 2.76 3.63
N ASN A 28 -3.31 3.55 4.65
CA ASN A 28 -3.13 5.00 4.55
C ASN A 28 -1.65 5.37 4.64
N LEU A 29 -1.05 5.69 3.49
CA LEU A 29 0.36 6.05 3.38
C LEU A 29 0.56 7.51 3.82
N GLN A 30 1.30 7.69 4.91
CA GLN A 30 1.82 8.99 5.30
C GLN A 30 2.91 9.45 4.34
N ASP A 31 3.27 10.73 4.40
CA ASP A 31 4.34 11.30 3.60
C ASP A 31 5.68 10.57 3.87
N GLY A 32 6.40 10.27 2.79
CA GLY A 32 7.72 9.65 2.82
C GLY A 32 7.98 8.75 1.62
N THR A 33 9.23 8.29 1.48
CA THR A 33 9.65 7.37 0.43
C THR A 33 9.64 5.92 0.93
N TYR A 34 8.71 5.14 0.42
CA TYR A 34 8.61 3.71 0.69
C TYR A 34 9.54 2.94 -0.25
N GLU A 35 10.63 2.42 0.30
CA GLU A 35 11.65 1.68 -0.46
C GLU A 35 11.28 0.21 -0.76
N GLN A 36 10.10 -0.21 -0.29
CA GLN A 36 9.50 -1.52 -0.51
C GLN A 36 8.48 -1.42 -1.65
N ALA A 37 8.33 -2.51 -2.41
CA ALA A 37 7.23 -2.60 -3.36
C ALA A 37 5.89 -2.70 -2.60
N LEU A 38 4.86 -2.04 -3.15
CA LEU A 38 3.49 -2.31 -2.76
C LEU A 38 3.05 -3.59 -3.44
N GLU A 39 2.86 -4.64 -2.65
CA GLU A 39 2.37 -5.94 -3.10
C GLU A 39 1.14 -6.31 -2.27
N ASN A 40 0.03 -6.55 -2.94
CA ASN A 40 -1.15 -7.06 -2.26
C ASN A 40 -1.11 -8.60 -2.26
N VAL A 41 -1.53 -9.21 -1.16
CA VAL A 41 -1.46 -10.67 -0.95
C VAL A 41 -2.83 -11.34 -0.78
N ARG A 42 -3.91 -10.54 -0.84
CA ARG A 42 -5.31 -10.99 -0.73
C ARG A 42 -6.19 -10.25 -1.73
N ASP A 43 -7.29 -10.90 -2.09
CA ASP A 43 -8.41 -10.27 -2.79
C ASP A 43 -9.21 -9.40 -1.80
N GLY A 44 -9.70 -8.26 -2.28
CA GLY A 44 -10.86 -7.61 -1.67
C GLY A 44 -12.16 -8.31 -2.10
N GLU A 45 -13.29 -7.66 -1.84
CA GLU A 45 -14.59 -8.14 -2.30
C GLU A 45 -15.29 -7.12 -3.19
N SER A 46 -16.24 -7.58 -4.01
CA SER A 46 -17.06 -6.69 -4.84
C SER A 46 -17.85 -5.72 -3.97
N GLY A 47 -17.54 -4.43 -4.07
CA GLY A 47 -18.14 -3.37 -3.25
C GLY A 47 -17.36 -3.04 -1.98
N ASN A 48 -16.44 -3.93 -1.56
CA ASN A 48 -15.60 -3.79 -0.38
C ASN A 48 -14.13 -4.02 -0.77
N PRO A 49 -13.52 -3.12 -1.57
CA PRO A 49 -12.15 -3.30 -2.00
C PRO A 49 -11.16 -3.14 -0.83
N ILE A 50 -9.96 -3.69 -0.98
CA ILE A 50 -8.80 -3.25 -0.19
C ILE A 50 -8.34 -1.94 -0.83
N THR A 51 -8.31 -0.86 -0.06
CA THR A 51 -7.96 0.48 -0.57
C THR A 51 -6.57 0.89 -0.09
N VAL A 52 -5.69 1.30 -0.99
CA VAL A 52 -4.43 1.98 -0.62
C VAL A 52 -4.52 3.43 -1.04
N VAL A 53 -4.34 4.34 -0.08
CA VAL A 53 -4.38 5.79 -0.30
C VAL A 53 -3.08 6.43 0.13
N GLY A 54 -2.61 7.42 -0.61
CA GLY A 54 -1.42 8.20 -0.27
C GLY A 54 -1.47 9.59 -0.86
N GLY A 55 -1.10 10.59 -0.06
CA GLY A 55 -1.01 11.98 -0.50
C GLY A 55 0.20 12.26 -1.41
N PRO A 56 0.38 13.50 -1.87
CA PRO A 56 1.49 13.89 -2.76
C PRO A 56 2.90 13.66 -2.20
N GLY A 57 3.06 13.53 -0.88
CA GLY A 57 4.34 13.23 -0.26
C GLY A 57 4.62 11.73 -0.08
N ALA A 58 3.64 10.86 -0.36
CA ALA A 58 3.81 9.40 -0.28
C ALA A 58 4.33 8.86 -1.62
N ILE A 59 5.61 8.51 -1.66
CA ILE A 59 6.31 8.05 -2.87
C ILE A 59 6.61 6.57 -2.71
N ILE A 60 6.08 5.74 -3.59
CA ILE A 60 6.43 4.31 -3.64
C ILE A 60 7.56 4.13 -4.64
N LYS A 61 8.74 3.78 -4.13
CA LYS A 61 9.97 3.64 -4.93
C LYS A 61 10.69 2.38 -4.50
N ALA A 62 10.27 1.24 -5.04
CA ALA A 62 10.93 -0.02 -4.69
C ALA A 62 12.38 0.00 -5.16
N GLN A 63 13.28 -0.41 -4.27
CA GLN A 63 14.67 -0.60 -4.64
C GLN A 63 14.81 -1.77 -5.65
N ASN A 64 15.89 -1.74 -6.45
CA ASN A 64 16.13 -2.57 -7.65
C ASN A 64 15.88 -4.09 -7.53
N SER A 65 15.72 -4.65 -6.33
CA SER A 65 15.44 -6.07 -6.11
C SER A 65 13.99 -6.50 -6.43
N ALA A 66 13.02 -5.58 -6.42
CA ALA A 66 11.61 -5.94 -6.64
C ALA A 66 11.20 -6.05 -8.12
N GLY A 67 11.87 -5.32 -9.02
CA GLY A 67 11.51 -5.26 -10.44
C GLY A 67 10.28 -4.40 -10.77
N HIS A 68 9.49 -4.05 -9.76
CA HIS A 68 8.32 -3.14 -9.82
C HIS A 68 8.19 -2.37 -8.50
N SER A 69 7.62 -1.16 -8.54
CA SER A 69 7.24 -0.42 -7.34
C SER A 69 5.83 -0.78 -6.85
N VAL A 70 4.98 -1.26 -7.75
CA VAL A 70 3.62 -1.71 -7.44
C VAL A 70 3.34 -3.00 -8.20
N PHE A 71 2.88 -4.05 -7.51
CA PHE A 71 2.37 -5.27 -8.10
C PHE A 71 0.97 -5.56 -7.57
N VAL A 72 -0.02 -5.55 -8.47
CA VAL A 72 -1.40 -5.89 -8.17
C VAL A 72 -1.72 -7.28 -8.71
N GLY A 73 -1.60 -8.29 -7.83
CA GLY A 73 -1.80 -9.70 -8.18
C GLY A 73 -3.19 -10.25 -7.85
N HIS A 74 -4.03 -9.48 -7.15
CA HIS A 74 -5.36 -9.93 -6.71
C HIS A 74 -6.47 -8.94 -7.08
N SER A 75 -7.71 -9.37 -6.83
CA SER A 75 -8.94 -8.70 -7.25
C SER A 75 -9.40 -7.65 -6.25
N PHE A 76 -10.23 -6.71 -6.74
CA PHE A 76 -10.89 -5.69 -5.90
C PHE A 76 -9.91 -4.87 -5.05
N ILE A 77 -8.85 -4.39 -5.69
CA ILE A 77 -7.87 -3.48 -5.10
C ILE A 77 -8.08 -2.08 -5.67
N GLU A 78 -8.21 -1.08 -4.80
CA GLU A 78 -8.26 0.32 -5.19
C GLU A 78 -6.96 1.03 -4.81
N LEU A 79 -6.26 1.61 -5.80
CA LEU A 79 -5.06 2.41 -5.57
C LEU A 79 -5.38 3.89 -5.83
N LYS A 80 -5.17 4.72 -4.81
CA LYS A 80 -5.33 6.18 -4.84
C LYS A 80 -4.06 6.82 -4.30
N VAL A 81 -2.96 6.58 -5.00
CA VAL A 81 -1.62 7.11 -4.67
C VAL A 81 -1.23 8.21 -5.65
N ALA A 82 -0.49 9.19 -5.17
CA ALA A 82 -0.09 10.34 -5.97
C ALA A 82 1.15 10.06 -6.84
N GLU A 83 2.12 9.27 -6.33
CA GLU A 83 3.41 9.08 -6.99
C GLU A 83 3.95 7.65 -6.83
N VAL A 84 4.42 7.09 -7.95
CA VAL A 84 5.09 5.79 -8.05
C VAL A 84 6.28 5.97 -8.97
N GLU A 85 7.48 5.62 -8.51
CA GLU A 85 8.74 5.76 -9.26
C GLU A 85 9.32 4.42 -9.71
#